data_AF-A0A4U8SG34-F1
#
_entry.id   AF-A0A4U8SG34-F1
#
_cell.length_a   1.000
_cell.length_b   1.000
_cell.length_c   1.000
_cell.angle_alpha   90.00
_cell.angle_beta   90.00
_cell.angle_gamma   90.00
#
_symmetry.space_group_name_H-M   'P 1'
#
loop_
_entity.id
_entity.type
_entity.pdbx_description
1 polymer ?
#
loop_
_entity_poly.entity_id
_entity_poly.type
_entity_poly.pdbx_seq_one_letter_code
_entity_poly.pdbx_strand_id
1 'polypeptide(L)'
;MLKKIWFKVSLLFLVNMPLALFAANDSALGKFKGQFETEVTNTASDIASMVNIFVSVIGILWLVILFIIVMFNKERMMEHIKGIIAVSVILGIVWGISKSLI
;
A
#
# COMPACT_ATOMS: atom_id res chain seq x y z
N MET A 1 -18.81 25.55 47.23
CA MET A 1 -18.95 24.52 46.17
C MET A 1 -18.05 24.77 44.95
N LEU A 2 -17.98 26.00 44.42
CA LEU A 2 -17.16 26.36 43.24
C LEU A 2 -15.66 25.98 43.35
N LYS A 3 -15.03 26.21 44.51
CA LYS A 3 -13.58 25.92 44.70
C LYS A 3 -13.23 24.43 44.51
N LYS A 4 -14.12 23.50 44.88
CA LYS A 4 -13.90 22.05 44.68
C LYS A 4 -14.05 21.64 43.21
N ILE A 5 -14.93 22.30 42.47
CA ILE A 5 -15.14 22.06 41.04
C ILE A 5 -13.94 22.60 40.24
N TRP A 6 -13.49 23.81 40.56
CA TRP A 6 -12.27 24.38 39.97
C TRP A 6 -11.02 23.54 40.24
N PHE A 7 -10.89 23.00 41.46
CA PHE A 7 -9.78 22.11 41.78
C PHE A 7 -9.83 20.82 40.95
N LYS A 8 -11.01 20.19 40.81
CA LYS A 8 -11.20 18.99 39.97
C LYS A 8 -10.88 19.25 38.50
N VAL A 9 -11.32 20.38 37.94
CA VAL A 9 -11.02 20.75 36.55
C VAL A 9 -9.53 21.01 36.36
N SER A 10 -8.88 21.71 37.29
CA SER A 10 -7.43 21.95 37.22
C SER A 10 -6.64 20.64 37.31
N LEU A 11 -7.08 19.70 38.15
CA LEU A 11 -6.42 18.40 38.32
C LEU A 11 -6.59 17.51 37.09
N LEU A 12 -7.75 17.58 36.43
CA LEU A 12 -7.98 16.94 35.14
C LEU A 12 -7.08 17.52 34.05
N PHE A 13 -6.88 18.83 34.02
CA PHE A 13 -5.96 19.47 33.07
C PHE A 13 -4.51 19.07 33.33
N LEU A 14 -4.08 19.03 34.60
CA LEU A 14 -2.71 18.70 35.00
C LEU A 14 -2.36 17.24 34.69
N VAL A 15 -3.32 16.32 34.82
CA VAL A 15 -3.14 14.89 34.49
C VAL A 15 -3.12 14.64 32.98
N ASN A 16 -3.86 15.44 32.19
CA ASN A 16 -3.92 15.27 30.72
C ASN A 16 -2.86 16.08 29.96
N MET A 17 -2.20 17.04 30.60
CA MET A 17 -1.15 17.86 29.99
C MET A 17 0.06 17.04 29.50
N PRO A 18 0.57 16.03 30.24
CA PRO A 18 1.64 15.16 29.75
C PRO A 18 1.20 14.35 28.52
N LEU A 19 -0.02 13.80 28.54
CA LEU A 19 -0.59 13.07 27.39
C LEU A 19 -0.69 13.97 26.14
N ALA A 20 -1.15 15.21 26.30
CA ALA A 20 -1.20 16.18 25.22
C ALA A 20 0.19 16.56 24.70
N LEU A 21 1.18 16.70 25.58
CA LEU A 21 2.57 16.98 25.22
C LEU A 21 3.26 15.79 24.52
N PHE A 22 2.93 14.54 24.88
CA PHE A 22 3.44 13.33 24.22
C PHE A 22 2.66 12.96 22.94
N ALA A 23 1.44 13.46 22.78
CA ALA A 23 0.65 13.30 21.55
C ALA A 23 0.87 14.43 20.53
N ALA A 24 1.49 15.54 20.95
CA ALA A 24 1.84 16.63 20.05
C ALA A 24 2.84 16.14 18.99
N ASN A 25 2.68 16.61 17.75
CA ASN A 25 3.50 16.17 16.60
C ASN A 25 5.01 16.42 16.79
N ASP A 26 5.36 17.41 17.62
CA ASP A 26 6.75 17.78 17.92
C ASP A 26 7.37 16.97 19.08
N SER A 27 6.57 16.11 19.71
CA SER A 27 7.02 15.18 20.75
C SER A 27 7.82 14.01 20.17
N ALA A 28 8.57 13.31 21.01
CA ALA A 28 9.33 12.13 20.60
C ALA A 28 8.45 11.04 19.95
N LEU A 29 7.21 10.87 20.42
CA LEU A 29 6.24 9.92 19.87
C LEU A 29 5.66 10.38 18.53
N GLY A 30 5.37 11.68 18.38
CA GLY A 30 4.91 12.26 17.12
C GLY A 30 5.98 12.16 16.03
N LYS A 31 7.23 12.47 16.36
CA LYS A 31 8.39 12.33 15.46
C LYS A 31 8.65 10.88 15.09
N PHE A 32 8.60 9.96 16.06
CA PHE A 32 8.74 8.53 15.79
C PHE A 32 7.63 8.01 14.86
N LYS A 33 6.38 8.39 15.11
CA LYS A 33 5.25 8.02 14.24
C LYS A 33 5.43 8.57 12.82
N GLY A 34 5.80 9.85 12.68
CA GLY A 34 6.04 10.46 11.36
C GLY A 34 7.20 9.82 10.60
N GLN A 35 8.30 9.50 11.29
CA GLN A 35 9.43 8.78 10.70
C GLN A 35 9.06 7.33 10.32
N PHE A 36 8.30 6.64 11.17
CA PHE A 36 7.81 5.30 10.89
C PHE A 36 6.89 5.28 9.67
N GLU A 37 5.91 6.19 9.60
CA GLU A 37 5.02 6.31 8.46
C GLU A 37 5.80 6.63 7.17
N THR A 38 6.79 7.52 7.24
CA THR A 38 7.66 7.85 6.11
C THR A 38 8.45 6.64 5.62
N GLU A 39 9.08 5.89 6.53
CA GLU A 39 9.88 4.72 6.19
C GLU A 39 9.02 3.58 5.62
N VAL A 40 7.83 3.37 6.18
CA VAL A 40 6.84 2.41 5.67
C VAL A 40 6.38 2.81 4.27
N THR A 41 6.06 4.08 4.04
CA THR A 41 5.66 4.56 2.71
C THR A 41 6.80 4.44 1.70
N ASN A 42 8.03 4.77 2.06
CA ASN A 42 9.20 4.62 1.20
C ASN A 42 9.44 3.15 0.84
N THR A 43 9.43 2.27 1.84
CA THR A 43 9.60 0.82 1.63
C THR A 43 8.48 0.25 0.76
N ALA A 44 7.23 0.67 0.98
CA ALA A 44 6.10 0.25 0.17
C ALA A 44 6.23 0.73 -1.29
N SER A 45 6.70 1.96 -1.50
CA SER A 45 6.95 2.54 -2.81
C SER A 45 8.09 1.81 -3.55
N ASP A 46 9.19 1.49 -2.86
CA ASP A 46 10.30 0.73 -3.43
C ASP A 46 9.87 -0.68 -3.86
N ILE A 47 9.13 -1.39 -3.00
CA ILE A 47 8.57 -2.71 -3.33
C ILE A 47 7.62 -2.60 -4.52
N ALA A 48 6.74 -1.60 -4.53
CA ALA A 48 5.81 -1.38 -5.62
C ALA A 48 6.55 -1.12 -6.94
N SER A 49 7.63 -0.33 -6.92
CA SER A 49 8.50 -0.06 -8.07
C SER A 49 9.11 -1.35 -8.63
N MET A 50 9.66 -2.21 -7.76
CA MET A 50 10.21 -3.50 -8.16
C MET A 50 9.14 -4.41 -8.78
N VAL A 51 7.95 -4.48 -8.16
CA VAL A 51 6.82 -5.27 -8.67
C VAL A 51 6.35 -4.74 -10.02
N ASN A 52 6.25 -3.43 -10.21
CA ASN A 52 5.84 -2.82 -11.47
C ASN A 52 6.80 -3.17 -12.62
N ILE A 53 8.11 -3.10 -12.38
CA ILE A 53 9.12 -3.50 -13.37
C ILE A 53 8.97 -4.98 -13.71
N PHE A 54 8.87 -5.85 -12.70
CA PHE A 54 8.73 -7.29 -12.89
C PHE A 54 7.47 -7.66 -13.68
N VAL A 55 6.33 -7.09 -13.31
CA VAL A 55 5.04 -7.31 -13.98
C VAL A 55 5.05 -6.76 -15.39
N SER A 56 5.72 -5.64 -15.64
CA SER A 56 5.86 -5.09 -16.99
C SER A 56 6.63 -6.04 -17.91
N VAL A 57 7.76 -6.59 -17.44
CA VAL A 57 8.56 -7.55 -18.22
C VAL A 57 7.78 -8.84 -18.47
N ILE A 58 7.13 -9.39 -17.45
CA ILE A 58 6.32 -10.61 -17.58
C ILE A 58 5.10 -10.38 -18.46
N GLY A 59 4.44 -9.23 -18.34
CA GLY A 59 3.28 -8.87 -19.15
C GLY A 59 3.64 -8.80 -20.64
N ILE A 60 4.78 -8.22 -20.99
CA ILE A 60 5.27 -8.19 -22.37
C ILE A 60 5.56 -9.61 -22.86
N LEU A 61 6.27 -10.43 -22.07
CA LEU A 61 6.54 -11.84 -22.42
C LEU A 61 5.25 -12.65 -22.59
N TRP A 62 4.26 -12.43 -21.74
CA TRP A 62 2.95 -13.07 -21.81
C TRP A 62 2.23 -12.78 -23.12
N LEU A 63 2.25 -11.52 -23.57
CA LEU A 63 1.69 -11.14 -24.87
C LEU A 63 2.41 -11.82 -26.04
N VAL A 64 3.74 -11.91 -25.98
CA VAL A 64 4.53 -12.62 -27.00
C VAL A 64 4.15 -14.10 -27.06
N ILE A 65 4.01 -14.77 -25.91
CA ILE A 65 3.59 -16.17 -25.85
C ILE A 65 2.19 -16.35 -26.44
N LEU A 66 1.23 -15.48 -26.10
CA LEU A 66 -0.11 -15.54 -26.67
C LEU A 66 -0.10 -15.36 -28.18
N PHE A 67 0.72 -14.45 -28.70
CA PHE A 67 0.84 -14.21 -30.13
C PHE A 67 1.36 -15.45 -30.89
N ILE A 68 2.36 -16.11 -30.33
CA ILE A 68 2.90 -17.36 -30.87
C ILE A 68 1.82 -18.46 -30.84
N ILE A 69 1.12 -18.64 -29.72
CA ILE A 69 0.09 -19.67 -29.60
C ILE A 69 -1.07 -19.41 -30.58
N VAL A 70 -1.47 -18.15 -30.77
CA VAL A 70 -2.50 -17.78 -31.76
C VAL A 70 -2.11 -18.18 -33.18
N MET A 71 -0.86 -17.94 -33.57
CA MET A 71 -0.40 -18.24 -34.94
C MET A 71 -0.26 -19.73 -35.21
N PHE A 72 0.20 -20.52 -34.24
CA PHE A 72 0.54 -21.92 -34.46
C PHE A 72 -0.49 -22.92 -33.93
N ASN A 73 -1.35 -22.54 -32.98
CA ASN A 73 -2.18 -23.50 -32.25
C ASN A 73 -3.46 -22.87 -31.68
N LYS A 74 -4.27 -22.29 -32.56
CA LYS A 74 -5.50 -21.56 -32.20
C LYS A 74 -6.53 -22.43 -31.45
N GLU A 75 -6.62 -23.71 -31.77
CA GLU A 75 -7.53 -24.65 -31.09
C GLU A 75 -7.16 -24.81 -29.60
N ARG A 76 -5.87 -25.01 -29.31
CA ARG A 76 -5.36 -25.12 -27.93
C ARG A 76 -5.55 -23.83 -27.13
N MET A 77 -5.54 -22.67 -27.80
CA MET A 77 -5.86 -21.39 -27.15
C MET A 77 -7.33 -21.32 -26.73
N MET A 78 -8.25 -21.76 -27.58
CA MET A 78 -9.68 -21.73 -27.27
C MET A 78 -10.02 -22.71 -26.14
N GLU A 79 -9.35 -23.86 -26.08
CA GLU A 79 -9.51 -24.85 -25.03
C GLU A 79 -9.14 -24.30 -23.64
N HIS A 80 -8.11 -23.47 -23.56
CA HIS A 80 -7.61 -22.89 -22.29
C HIS A 80 -7.90 -21.39 -22.12
N ILE A 81 -8.86 -20.85 -22.88
CA ILE A 81 -9.12 -19.40 -22.93
C ILE A 81 -9.48 -18.81 -21.57
N LYS A 82 -10.18 -19.57 -20.71
CA LYS A 82 -10.50 -19.16 -19.34
C LYS A 82 -9.25 -18.95 -18.49
N GLY A 83 -8.24 -19.83 -18.65
CA GLY A 83 -6.96 -19.71 -17.95
C GLY A 83 -6.15 -18.52 -18.47
N ILE A 84 -6.14 -18.31 -19.79
CA ILE A 84 -5.46 -17.17 -20.42
C ILE A 84 -6.03 -15.84 -19.93
N ILE A 85 -7.36 -15.73 -19.88
CA ILE A 85 -8.04 -14.53 -19.36
C ILE A 85 -7.73 -14.34 -17.88
N ALA A 86 -7.79 -15.40 -17.06
CA ALA A 86 -7.49 -15.30 -15.63
C ALA A 86 -6.08 -14.77 -15.36
N VAL A 87 -5.06 -15.30 -16.05
CA VAL A 87 -3.66 -14.84 -15.91
C VAL A 87 -3.53 -13.37 -16.35
N SER A 88 -4.20 -13.00 -17.44
CA SER A 88 -4.16 -11.62 -17.96
C SER A 88 -4.82 -10.62 -17.00
N VAL A 89 -5.92 -11.00 -16.36
CA VAL A 89 -6.61 -10.19 -15.35
C VAL A 89 -5.74 -10.02 -14.10
N ILE A 90 -5.13 -11.10 -13.62
CA ILE A 90 -4.24 -11.04 -12.45
C ILE A 90 -3.05 -10.12 -12.73
N LEU A 91 -2.39 -10.27 -13.89
CA LEU A 91 -1.30 -9.38 -14.30
C LEU A 91 -1.75 -7.91 -14.35
N GLY A 92 -2.94 -7.64 -14.89
CA GLY A 92 -3.52 -6.29 -14.92
C GLY A 92 -3.78 -5.70 -13.54
N ILE A 93 -4.31 -6.50 -12.60
CA ILE A 93 -4.56 -6.07 -11.22
C ILE A 93 -3.25 -5.77 -10.50
N VAL A 94 -2.26 -6.67 -10.58
CA VAL A 94 -0.97 -6.49 -9.91
C VAL A 94 -0.25 -5.26 -10.47
N TRP A 95 -0.29 -5.06 -11.79
CA TRP A 95 0.23 -3.85 -12.43
C TRP A 95 -0.49 -2.59 -11.92
N GLY A 96 -1.82 -2.59 -11.89
CA GLY A 96 -2.62 -1.46 -11.43
C GLY A 96 -2.35 -1.08 -9.97
N ILE A 97 -2.23 -2.07 -9.07
CA ILE A 97 -1.89 -1.84 -7.66
C ILE A 97 -0.48 -1.27 -7.55
N SER A 98 0.50 -1.88 -8.23
CA SER A 98 1.89 -1.42 -8.20
C SER A 98 2.02 0.03 -8.68
N LYS A 99 1.27 0.41 -9.73
CA LYS A 99 1.27 1.77 -10.28
C LYS A 99 0.54 2.78 -9.40
N SER A 100 -0.38 2.35 -8.54
CA SER A 100 -1.04 3.24 -7.57
C SER A 100 -0.19 3.51 -6.33
N LEU A 101 0.81 2.68 -6.07
CA LEU A 101 1.71 2.77 -4.91
C LEU A 101 3.04 3.49 -5.24
N ILE A 102 3.32 3.70 -6.53
CA ILE A 102 4.44 4.50 -7.05
C ILE A 102 3.89 5.87 -7.45
#